data_AF-A0A935WLI3-F1
#
_entry.id   AF-A0A935WLI3-F1
#
_cell.length_a   1.000
_cell.length_b   1.000
_cell.length_c   1.000
_cell.angle_alpha   90.00
_cell.angle_beta   90.00
_cell.angle_gamma   90.00
#
_symmetry.space_group_name_H-M   'P 1'
#
loop_
_entity.id
_entity.type
_entity.pdbx_description
1 polymer ?
#
loop_
_entity_poly.entity_id
_entity_poly.type
_entity_poly.pdbx_seq_one_letter_code
_entity_poly.pdbx_strand_id
1 'polypeptide(L)' 'MRGACRHALALVAVLGAWLAGGCGDSSGPGGGELTVSSVIVTPAGASVEVGSTQQYAALAVTASDQPVPGTTFT' A
#
# COMPACT_ATOMS: atom_id res chain seq x y z
N MET A 1 34.55 -8.79 -19.87
CA MET A 1 33.40 -9.06 -18.98
C MET A 1 32.13 -8.52 -19.65
N ARG A 2 31.67 -9.11 -20.75
CA ARG A 2 30.73 -10.25 -20.83
C ARG A 2 29.44 -10.01 -20.03
N GLY A 3 28.34 -9.71 -20.73
CA GLY A 3 26.98 -9.68 -20.19
C GLY A 3 26.17 -8.50 -20.72
N ALA A 4 25.80 -8.49 -22.01
CA ALA A 4 24.47 -8.93 -22.44
C ALA A 4 23.36 -8.07 -21.79
N CYS A 5 22.96 -6.95 -22.38
CA CYS A 5 21.95 -6.94 -23.45
C CYS A 5 20.82 -7.95 -23.21
N ARG A 6 20.08 -7.75 -22.13
CA ARG A 6 18.71 -8.29 -21.99
C ARG A 6 17.68 -7.23 -22.36
N HIS A 7 18.00 -6.43 -23.38
CA HIS A 7 17.05 -5.59 -24.09
C HIS A 7 16.53 -6.41 -25.25
N ALA A 8 15.74 -7.44 -24.92
CA ALA A 8 15.00 -8.20 -25.90
C ALA A 8 13.59 -8.42 -25.35
N LEU A 9 12.64 -7.95 -26.16
CA LEU A 9 11.21 -7.88 -26.00
C LEU A 9 10.67 -6.79 -25.06
N ALA A 10 9.71 -5.99 -25.46
CA ALA A 10 9.18 -5.57 -26.76
C ALA A 10 8.12 -4.53 -26.43
N LEU A 11 7.97 -3.54 -27.31
CA LEU A 11 6.70 -2.90 -27.64
C LEU A 11 5.88 -2.31 -26.48
N VAL A 12 6.12 -1.04 -26.13
CA VAL A 12 5.12 0.03 -26.29
C VAL A 12 5.88 1.34 -26.44
N ALA A 13 5.97 1.83 -27.68
CA ALA A 13 6.38 3.19 -27.97
C ALA A 13 5.18 4.12 -27.75
N VAL A 14 5.29 5.08 -26.83
CA VAL A 14 4.63 6.38 -26.97
C VAL A 14 5.58 7.47 -26.49
N LEU A 15 6.02 8.26 -27.47
CA LEU A 15 6.65 9.56 -27.35
C LEU A 15 5.90 10.47 -26.35
N GLY A 16 6.64 11.08 -25.43
CA GLY A 16 6.15 12.15 -24.56
C GLY A 16 7.13 12.37 -23.40
N ALA A 17 8.30 12.93 -23.66
CA ALA A 17 8.54 14.37 -23.57
C ALA A 17 8.44 14.92 -22.13
N TRP A 18 9.50 15.64 -21.75
CA TRP A 18 9.63 16.56 -20.61
C TRP A 18 10.32 16.01 -19.35
N LEU A 19 11.61 16.38 -19.29
CA LEU A 19 12.38 16.77 -18.12
C LEU A 19 11.57 16.89 -16.82
N ALA A 20 11.72 15.89 -15.94
CA ALA A 20 11.51 16.06 -14.52
C ALA A 20 12.52 15.18 -13.79
N GLY A 21 13.79 15.59 -13.83
CA GLY A 21 14.73 15.28 -12.76
C GLY A 21 14.30 16.03 -11.51
N GLY A 22 13.18 15.61 -10.91
CA GLY A 22 12.88 15.91 -9.53
C GLY A 22 13.48 14.77 -8.71
N CYS A 23 14.59 15.02 -8.03
CA CYS A 23 14.75 14.37 -6.74
C CYS A 23 13.58 14.90 -5.89
N GLY A 24 12.47 14.15 -5.84
CA GLY A 24 11.40 14.46 -4.91
C GLY A 24 12.00 14.36 -3.51
N ASP A 25 12.28 15.50 -2.91
CA ASP A 25 12.69 15.59 -1.51
C ASP A 25 11.58 14.90 -0.75
N SER A 26 11.89 13.71 -0.22
CA SER A 26 10.98 12.94 0.61
C SER A 26 10.89 13.63 1.97
N SER A 27 10.47 14.90 1.96
CA SER A 27 9.95 15.60 3.12
C SER A 27 8.58 14.97 3.37
N GLY A 28 8.60 13.71 3.81
CA GLY A 28 7.42 13.08 4.38
C GLY A 28 6.93 14.01 5.48
N PRO A 29 5.63 14.35 5.50
CA PRO A 29 5.08 15.13 6.60
C PRO A 29 5.45 14.39 7.87
N GLY A 30 6.08 15.10 8.80
CA GLY A 30 6.62 14.55 10.04
C GLY A 30 5.66 13.52 10.59
N GLY A 31 6.10 12.26 10.60
CA GLY A 31 5.38 11.18 11.23
C GLY A 31 5.35 11.49 12.72
N GLY A 32 4.38 12.29 13.13
CA GLY A 32 3.86 12.20 14.49
C GLY A 32 3.54 10.74 14.65
N GLU A 33 4.30 10.06 15.50
CA GLU A 33 4.22 8.62 15.69
C GLU A 33 2.78 8.28 16.06
N LEU A 34 1.99 7.84 15.07
CA LEU A 34 0.63 7.40 15.29
C LEU A 34 0.72 6.01 15.89
N THR A 35 0.73 5.96 17.22
CA THR A 35 0.72 4.69 17.94
C THR A 35 -0.65 4.04 17.78
N VAL A 36 -0.67 2.83 17.23
CA VAL A 36 -1.86 2.00 17.16
C VAL A 36 -2.23 1.57 18.59
N SER A 37 -3.44 1.89 19.02
CA SER A 37 -3.96 1.48 20.32
C SER A 37 -4.91 0.29 20.21
N SER A 38 -5.63 0.16 19.10
CA SER A 38 -6.59 -0.92 18.87
C SER A 38 -6.75 -1.22 17.38
N VAL A 39 -7.24 -2.41 17.06
CA VAL A 39 -7.56 -2.85 15.70
C VAL A 39 -9.00 -3.35 15.67
N ILE A 40 -9.81 -2.75 14.80
CA ILE A 40 -11.22 -3.09 14.61
C ILE A 40 -11.33 -3.91 13.33
N VAL A 41 -11.93 -5.09 13.40
CA VAL A 41 -12.20 -5.94 12.23
C VAL A 41 -13.69 -6.02 11.98
N THR A 42 -14.10 -5.75 10.73
CA THR A 42 -15.50 -5.79 10.29
C THR A 42 -15.66 -6.77 9.12
N PRO A 43 -16.64 -7.69 9.17
CA PRO A 43 -17.56 -7.95 10.27
C PRO A 43 -16.89 -8.65 11.47
N ALA A 44 -17.39 -8.42 12.69
CA ALA A 44 -16.88 -9.08 13.91
C ALA A 44 -17.13 -10.60 13.93
N GLY A 45 -18.11 -11.06 13.13
CA GLY A 45 -18.36 -12.46 12.84
C GLY A 45 -19.22 -12.55 11.59
N ALA A 46 -18.98 -13.59 10.78
CA ALA A 46 -19.77 -13.87 9.59
C ALA A 46 -20.03 -15.38 9.48
N SER A 47 -21.22 -15.75 9.02
CA SER A 47 -21.53 -17.12 8.59
C SER A 47 -21.26 -17.20 7.09
N VAL A 48 -20.37 -18.09 6.68
CA VAL A 48 -19.94 -18.24 5.29
C VAL A 48 -20.37 -19.61 4.80
N GLU A 49 -21.03 -19.67 3.64
CA GLU A 49 -21.41 -20.93 3.03
C GLU A 49 -20.19 -21.74 2.59
N VAL A 50 -20.35 -23.08 2.57
CA VAL A 50 -19.27 -23.98 2.16
C VAL A 50 -18.90 -23.71 0.71
N GLY A 51 -17.62 -23.41 0.46
CA GLY A 51 -17.10 -23.08 -0.86
C GLY A 51 -17.13 -21.58 -1.21
N SER A 52 -17.71 -20.74 -0.36
CA SER A 52 -17.68 -19.29 -0.51
C SER A 52 -16.49 -18.67 0.21
N THR A 53 -16.16 -17.44 -0.17
CA THR A 53 -15.14 -16.62 0.49
C THR A 53 -15.81 -15.42 1.16
N GLN A 54 -15.22 -14.99 2.28
CA GLN A 54 -15.66 -13.82 3.03
C GLN A 54 -14.50 -12.85 3.18
N GLN A 55 -14.76 -11.59 2.85
CA GLN A 55 -13.80 -10.50 3.03
C GLN A 55 -13.97 -9.90 4.42
N TYR A 56 -12.84 -9.54 5.04
CA TYR A 56 -12.79 -8.78 6.28
C TYR A 56 -11.98 -7.52 6.05
N ALA A 57 -12.44 -6.41 6.63
CA ALA A 57 -11.69 -5.16 6.66
C ALA A 57 -11.15 -4.95 8.08
N ALA A 58 -9.87 -4.64 8.18
CA ALA A 58 -9.22 -4.27 9.43
C ALA A 58 -8.88 -2.78 9.41
N LEU A 59 -9.14 -2.09 10.52
CA LEU A 59 -8.85 -0.68 10.73
C LEU A 59 -8.07 -0.50 12.04
N ALA A 60 -6.86 0.03 11.95
CA ALA A 60 -6.10 0.42 13.12
C ALA A 60 -6.58 1.78 13.61
N VAL A 61 -6.76 1.94 14.91
CA VAL A 61 -7.16 3.20 15.54
C VAL A 61 -6.22 3.56 16.70
N THR A 62 -6.05 4.86 16.93
CA THR A 62 -5.30 5.40 18.08
C THR A 62 -6.13 5.39 19.36
N ALA A 63 -5.54 5.78 20.49
CA ALA A 63 -6.25 5.90 21.77
C ALA A 63 -7.38 6.95 21.76
N SER A 64 -7.40 7.84 20.76
CA SER A 64 -8.46 8.84 20.55
C SER A 64 -9.46 8.40 19.45
N ASP A 65 -9.52 7.11 19.15
CA ASP A 65 -10.40 6.51 18.12
C ASP A 65 -10.19 7.08 16.70
N GLN A 66 -8.99 7.59 16.41
CA GLN A 66 -8.65 8.09 15.07
C GLN A 66 -8.02 6.98 14.23
N PRO A 67 -8.43 6.81 12.96
CA PRO A 67 -7.85 5.79 12.09
C PRO A 67 -6.38 6.07 11.79
N VAL A 68 -5.56 5.03 11.79
CA VAL A 68 -4.14 5.09 11.43
C VAL A 68 -4.00 4.65 9.97
N PRO A 69 -3.68 5.56 9.03
CA PRO A 69 -3.51 5.21 7.63
C PRO A 69 -2.19 4.47 7.39
N GLY A 70 -2.14 3.64 6.35
CA GLY A 70 -0.90 2.97 5.91
C GLY A 70 -0.45 1.78 6.76
N THR A 71 -1.30 1.28 7.67
CA THR A 71 -1.03 0.08 8.44
C THR A 71 -1.26 -1.18 7.61
N THR A 72 -0.24 -2.01 7.49
CA THR A 72 -0.36 -3.36 6.90
C THR A 72 -0.67 -4.37 7.99
N PHE A 73 -1.66 -5.21 7.75
CA PHE A 73 -2.00 -6.36 8.58
C PHE A 73 -1.50 -7.62 7.85
N THR A 74 -0.61 -8.40 8.49
CA THR A 74 -0.02 -9.63 7.93
C THR A 74 -0.27 -10.82 8.83
#